data_AF-A0A6J7I806-F1
#
_entry.id   AF-A0A6J7I806-F1
#
_cell.length_a   1.000
_cell.length_b   1.000
_cell.length_c   1.000
_cell.angle_alpha   90.00
_cell.angle_beta   90.00
_cell.angle_gamma   90.00
#
_symmetry.space_group_name_H-M   'P 1'
#
loop_
_entity.id
_entity.type
_entity.pdbx_description
1 polymer ?
#
loop_
_entity_poly.entity_id
_entity_poly.type
_entity_poly.pdbx_seq_one_letter_code
_entity_poly.pdbx_strand_id
1 'polypeptide(L)'
;MTAINRSFFMSAIISAGLTALATFTYLPSDFKLLTGLSKEAMDAAGNTNPRVLAIGAVLIGIALAAAIQVLTGYFTETGKRPVNDVAASSETGAATVILAGISVGFESAVYSAILIAAAVFGAFLLGGGSIVLSLLAIALAGTGLLTTVGVIVAMDTFGPISDNAQGIAEMSGDVEGEGSKILTSLDAVGNTTKAITKGIAIATAVLAATALFGAFTDAIKQAVIDAGKTAGSLALEYQGVLDVANPRNLVGLIIGAAVVFLFSGLAVNAVSRAAGAVVVEVRKQFIEHPGIMKGTEKPDYGRVVDICTRDSLRELATPGLLAVMAPIAVGFGLGVGALGAYLAGAIGTGTLMAVFLSNSGGAWDNAKKMVEDGHHGGKNSDAHAATIIGDTVGDPFKDTAGPAINPLIKVMNLVGLLITPAIVSLALGGSTTTSTLIGIGATLVIIAALIRNRRQATAILN
;
A
#
# COMPACT_ATOMS: atom_id res chain seq x y z
N MET A 1 7.41 -0.39 -22.74
CA MET A 1 6.00 -0.33 -22.26
C MET A 1 4.98 -1.04 -23.14
N THR A 2 4.95 -0.84 -24.47
CA THR A 2 3.90 -1.40 -25.35
C THR A 2 3.66 -2.91 -25.20
N ALA A 3 4.71 -3.72 -25.14
CA ALA A 3 4.60 -5.17 -24.96
C ALA A 3 3.96 -5.56 -23.62
N ILE A 4 4.32 -4.85 -22.55
CA ILE A 4 3.79 -5.07 -21.19
C ILE A 4 2.30 -4.71 -21.14
N ASN A 5 1.92 -3.57 -21.71
CA ASN A 5 0.52 -3.16 -21.79
C ASN A 5 -0.30 -4.17 -22.60
N ARG A 6 0.21 -4.61 -23.76
CA ARG A 6 -0.46 -5.63 -24.58
C ARG A 6 -0.66 -6.94 -23.80
N SER A 7 0.35 -7.40 -23.07
CA SER A 7 0.27 -8.59 -22.22
C SER A 7 -0.82 -8.46 -21.15
N PHE A 8 -0.84 -7.32 -20.45
CA PHE A 8 -1.83 -7.05 -19.41
C PHE A 8 -3.26 -7.01 -19.96
N PHE A 9 -3.52 -6.22 -21.00
CA PHE A 9 -4.87 -6.09 -21.58
C PHE A 9 -5.37 -7.41 -22.19
N MET A 10 -4.47 -8.17 -22.83
CA MET A 10 -4.82 -9.49 -23.35
C MET A 10 -5.18 -10.47 -22.21
N SER A 11 -4.39 -10.47 -21.13
CA SER A 11 -4.70 -11.26 -19.93
C SER A 11 -6.03 -10.86 -19.29
N ALA A 12 -6.32 -9.56 -19.21
CA ALA A 12 -7.59 -9.04 -18.70
C ALA A 12 -8.81 -9.53 -19.52
N ILE A 13 -8.71 -9.51 -20.85
CA ILE A 13 -9.79 -9.99 -21.74
C ILE A 13 -9.98 -11.50 -21.61
N ILE A 14 -8.90 -12.27 -21.62
CA ILE A 14 -8.94 -13.73 -21.45
C ILE A 14 -9.53 -14.08 -20.08
N SER A 15 -9.09 -13.40 -19.02
CA SER A 15 -9.60 -13.58 -17.67
C SER A 15 -11.11 -13.30 -17.58
N ALA A 16 -11.58 -12.20 -18.19
CA ALA A 16 -13.00 -11.87 -18.23
C ALA A 16 -13.81 -12.98 -18.92
N GLY A 17 -13.35 -13.50 -20.06
CA GLY A 17 -14.00 -14.59 -20.78
C GLY A 17 -14.04 -15.91 -20.01
N LEU A 18 -12.91 -16.31 -19.41
CA LEU A 18 -12.83 -17.55 -18.61
C LEU A 18 -13.64 -17.45 -17.31
N THR A 19 -13.65 -16.28 -16.67
CA THR A 19 -14.48 -16.07 -15.47
C THR A 19 -15.96 -16.08 -15.82
N ALA A 20 -16.36 -15.52 -16.97
CA ALA A 20 -17.73 -15.61 -17.45
C ALA A 20 -18.13 -17.08 -17.64
N LEU A 21 -17.30 -17.87 -18.34
CA LEU A 21 -17.54 -19.29 -18.54
C LEU A 21 -17.71 -20.01 -17.19
N ALA A 22 -16.76 -19.85 -16.27
CA ALA A 22 -16.81 -20.47 -14.94
C ALA A 22 -18.06 -20.06 -14.15
N THR A 23 -18.45 -18.79 -14.22
CA THR A 23 -19.63 -18.26 -13.55
C THR A 23 -20.91 -18.92 -14.05
N PHE A 24 -21.08 -19.03 -15.37
CA PHE A 24 -22.28 -19.64 -15.94
C PHE A 24 -22.30 -21.18 -15.85
N THR A 25 -21.15 -21.84 -15.67
CA THR A 25 -21.07 -23.29 -15.46
C THR A 25 -21.27 -23.71 -14.01
N TYR A 26 -20.72 -22.98 -13.04
CA TYR A 26 -20.68 -23.40 -11.64
C TYR A 26 -21.73 -22.73 -10.74
N LEU A 27 -22.11 -21.48 -11.02
CA LEU A 27 -23.11 -20.80 -10.19
C LEU A 27 -24.53 -21.13 -10.66
N PRO A 28 -25.49 -21.39 -9.75
CA PRO A 28 -26.89 -21.56 -10.11
C PRO A 28 -27.50 -20.23 -10.56
N SER A 29 -28.70 -20.27 -11.14
CA SER A 29 -29.40 -19.05 -11.59
C SER A 29 -30.07 -18.26 -10.47
N ASP A 30 -30.18 -18.84 -9.27
CA ASP A 30 -30.89 -18.29 -8.12
C ASP A 30 -30.10 -18.60 -6.84
N PHE A 31 -30.00 -17.62 -5.93
CA PHE A 31 -29.34 -17.81 -4.62
C PHE A 31 -30.00 -18.91 -3.77
N LYS A 32 -31.29 -19.20 -3.98
CA LYS A 32 -32.00 -20.27 -3.26
C LYS A 32 -31.46 -21.68 -3.55
N LEU A 33 -30.73 -21.83 -4.65
CA LEU A 33 -30.14 -23.10 -5.06
C LEU A 33 -28.72 -23.29 -4.50
N LEU A 34 -28.15 -22.28 -3.83
CA LEU A 34 -26.86 -22.39 -3.16
C LEU A 34 -27.01 -23.02 -1.77
N THR A 35 -26.19 -24.02 -1.47
CA THR A 35 -26.17 -24.69 -0.17
C THR A 35 -25.38 -23.89 0.86
N GLY A 36 -25.89 -23.79 2.10
CA GLY A 36 -25.16 -23.18 3.22
C GLY A 36 -25.41 -21.69 3.46
N LEU A 37 -26.38 -21.07 2.78
CA LEU A 37 -26.85 -19.72 3.10
C LEU A 37 -27.86 -19.72 4.25
N SER A 38 -27.77 -18.74 5.15
CA SER A 38 -28.79 -18.51 6.17
C SER A 38 -30.10 -18.01 5.55
N LYS A 39 -31.23 -18.22 6.22
CA LYS A 39 -32.52 -17.69 5.76
C LYS A 39 -32.50 -16.17 5.60
N GLU A 40 -31.83 -15.45 6.50
CA GLU A 40 -31.69 -13.99 6.39
C GLU A 40 -30.89 -13.58 5.15
N ALA A 41 -29.83 -14.32 4.81
CA ALA A 41 -29.05 -14.06 3.61
C ALA A 41 -29.85 -14.35 2.32
N MET A 42 -30.71 -15.37 2.33
CA MET A 42 -31.62 -15.69 1.23
C MET A 42 -32.69 -14.62 1.05
N ASP A 43 -33.29 -14.15 2.13
CA ASP A 43 -34.30 -13.10 2.11
C ASP A 43 -33.69 -11.76 1.68
N ALA A 44 -32.48 -11.45 2.15
CA ALA A 44 -31.74 -10.26 1.73
C ALA A 44 -31.26 -10.33 0.27
N ALA A 45 -31.11 -11.52 -0.31
CA ALA A 45 -30.72 -11.68 -1.70
C ALA A 45 -31.88 -11.43 -2.68
N GLY A 46 -33.13 -11.60 -2.24
CA GLY A 46 -34.31 -11.38 -3.06
C GLY A 46 -34.26 -12.15 -4.38
N ASN A 47 -34.47 -11.44 -5.50
CA ASN A 47 -34.40 -11.99 -6.87
C ASN A 47 -33.05 -11.71 -7.57
N THR A 48 -31.99 -11.39 -6.80
CA THR A 48 -30.69 -11.11 -7.39
C THR A 48 -30.12 -12.38 -8.03
N ASN A 49 -29.64 -12.30 -9.27
CA ASN A 49 -29.01 -13.45 -9.92
C ASN A 49 -27.52 -13.52 -9.50
N PRO A 50 -27.07 -14.59 -8.81
CA PRO A 50 -25.69 -14.70 -8.35
C PRO A 50 -24.68 -14.69 -9.50
N ARG A 51 -25.06 -15.16 -10.69
CA ARG A 51 -24.19 -15.14 -11.89
C ARG A 51 -23.91 -13.71 -12.34
N VAL A 52 -24.96 -12.88 -12.40
CA VAL A 52 -24.86 -11.48 -12.84
C VAL A 52 -24.10 -10.65 -11.82
N LEU A 53 -24.35 -10.88 -10.53
CA LEU A 53 -23.61 -10.24 -9.44
C LEU A 53 -22.12 -10.60 -9.51
N ALA A 54 -21.79 -11.88 -9.62
CA ALA A 54 -20.40 -12.34 -9.62
C ALA A 54 -19.62 -11.84 -10.84
N ILE A 55 -20.17 -11.99 -12.06
CA ILE A 55 -19.49 -11.53 -13.27
C ILE A 55 -19.36 -10.00 -13.28
N GLY A 56 -20.41 -9.26 -12.88
CA GLY A 56 -20.37 -7.80 -12.81
C GLY A 56 -19.29 -7.32 -11.84
N ALA A 57 -19.22 -7.92 -10.66
CA ALA A 57 -18.21 -7.58 -9.66
C ALA A 57 -16.79 -7.87 -10.16
N VAL A 58 -16.54 -9.05 -10.75
CA VAL A 58 -15.22 -9.39 -11.28
C VAL A 58 -14.81 -8.45 -12.42
N LEU A 59 -15.74 -8.13 -13.33
CA LEU A 59 -15.47 -7.19 -14.42
C LEU A 59 -15.11 -5.80 -13.90
N ILE A 60 -15.76 -5.31 -12.83
CA ILE A 60 -15.38 -4.06 -12.16
C ILE A 60 -13.94 -4.14 -11.64
N GLY A 61 -13.56 -5.27 -11.02
CA GLY A 61 -12.19 -5.51 -10.56
C GLY A 61 -11.16 -5.48 -11.68
N ILE A 62 -11.44 -6.17 -12.80
CA ILE A 62 -10.57 -6.20 -13.99
C ILE A 62 -10.45 -4.79 -14.60
N ALA A 63 -11.58 -4.08 -14.73
CA ALA A 63 -11.61 -2.72 -15.24
C ALA A 63 -10.83 -1.75 -14.34
N LEU A 64 -10.95 -1.90 -13.01
CA LEU A 64 -10.15 -1.13 -12.04
C LEU A 64 -8.65 -1.38 -12.23
N ALA A 65 -8.22 -2.64 -12.39
CA ALA A 65 -6.83 -2.99 -12.61
C ALA A 65 -6.26 -2.30 -13.88
N ALA A 66 -7.02 -2.34 -14.98
CA ALA A 66 -6.68 -1.68 -16.23
C ALA A 66 -6.63 -0.14 -16.09
N ALA A 67 -7.60 0.45 -15.38
CA ALA A 67 -7.65 1.88 -15.15
C ALA A 67 -6.48 2.37 -14.28
N ILE A 68 -6.11 1.62 -13.24
CA ILE A 68 -4.92 1.92 -12.40
C ILE A 68 -3.65 1.84 -13.24
N GLN A 69 -3.50 0.82 -14.10
CA GLN A 69 -2.34 0.72 -14.98
C GLN A 69 -2.15 1.97 -15.85
N VAL A 70 -3.23 2.45 -16.47
CA VAL A 70 -3.19 3.65 -17.32
C VAL A 70 -2.94 4.91 -16.49
N LEU A 71 -3.62 5.06 -15.35
CA LEU A 71 -3.52 6.23 -14.50
C LEU A 71 -2.13 6.36 -13.87
N THR A 72 -1.62 5.30 -13.25
CA THR A 72 -0.28 5.29 -12.64
C THR A 72 0.80 5.44 -13.71
N GLY A 73 0.63 4.82 -14.88
CA GLY A 73 1.53 5.01 -16.02
C GLY A 73 1.59 6.48 -16.47
N TYR A 74 0.46 7.19 -16.53
CA TYR A 74 0.45 8.61 -16.88
C TYR A 74 1.28 9.48 -15.92
N PHE A 75 1.27 9.18 -14.63
CA PHE A 75 2.00 9.95 -13.61
C PHE A 75 3.47 9.56 -13.44
N THR A 76 3.88 8.38 -13.91
CA THR A 76 5.24 7.86 -13.66
C THR A 76 6.03 7.55 -14.92
N GLU A 77 5.42 7.32 -16.08
CA GLU A 77 6.15 7.00 -17.32
C GLU A 77 6.87 8.22 -17.91
N THR A 78 8.07 8.00 -18.47
CA THR A 78 8.83 9.03 -19.19
C THR A 78 8.10 9.48 -20.46
N GLY A 79 8.27 10.76 -20.82
CA GLY A 79 7.60 11.35 -21.99
C GLY A 79 6.14 11.74 -21.75
N LYS A 80 5.58 11.47 -20.57
CA LYS A 80 4.28 12.01 -20.13
C LYS A 80 4.47 13.33 -19.40
N ARG A 81 3.46 14.21 -19.52
CA ARG A 81 3.50 15.57 -18.97
C ARG A 81 3.95 15.63 -17.50
N PRO A 82 3.42 14.83 -16.55
CA PRO A 82 3.82 14.95 -15.14
C PRO A 82 5.32 14.75 -14.90
N VAL A 83 5.91 13.72 -15.52
CA VAL A 83 7.35 13.43 -15.37
C VAL A 83 8.19 14.44 -16.14
N ASN A 84 7.75 14.85 -17.33
CA ASN A 84 8.43 15.89 -18.11
C ASN A 84 8.47 17.22 -17.34
N ASP A 85 7.40 17.58 -16.64
CA ASP A 85 7.32 18.81 -15.84
C ASP A 85 8.29 18.73 -14.63
N VAL A 86 8.41 17.56 -13.99
CA VAL A 86 9.42 17.31 -12.92
C VAL A 86 10.84 17.39 -13.48
N ALA A 87 11.11 16.78 -14.63
CA ALA A 87 12.42 16.85 -15.27
C ALA A 87 12.78 18.29 -15.68
N ALA A 88 11.85 19.04 -16.27
CA ALA A 88 12.06 20.43 -16.64
C ALA A 88 12.34 21.34 -15.44
N SER A 89 11.71 21.05 -14.28
CA SER A 89 11.96 21.81 -13.05
C SER A 89 13.42 21.72 -12.57
N SER A 90 14.17 20.69 -12.99
CA SER A 90 15.59 20.54 -12.65
C SER A 90 16.50 21.67 -13.13
N GLU A 91 16.10 22.39 -14.18
CA GLU A 91 16.81 23.59 -14.66
C GLU A 91 16.85 24.72 -13.62
N THR A 92 15.94 24.67 -12.64
CA THR A 92 15.85 25.66 -11.55
C THR A 92 16.35 25.14 -10.20
N GLY A 93 16.87 23.89 -10.16
CA GLY A 93 17.55 23.30 -9.01
C GLY A 93 16.75 22.25 -8.23
N ALA A 94 17.37 21.69 -7.18
CA ALA A 94 16.81 20.55 -6.43
C ALA A 94 15.51 20.89 -5.68
N ALA A 95 15.36 22.13 -5.20
CA ALA A 95 14.19 22.53 -4.43
C ALA A 95 12.90 22.46 -5.26
N THR A 96 12.95 22.94 -6.51
CA THR A 96 11.81 22.89 -7.43
C THR A 96 11.53 21.48 -7.92
N VAL A 97 12.56 20.63 -8.10
CA VAL A 97 12.38 19.19 -8.37
C VAL A 97 11.58 18.51 -7.26
N ILE A 98 11.94 18.76 -5.99
CA ILE A 98 11.22 18.19 -4.84
C ILE A 98 9.78 18.72 -4.81
N LEU A 99 9.57 20.03 -4.99
CA LEU A 99 8.21 20.59 -4.98
C LEU A 99 7.35 20.04 -6.12
N ALA A 100 7.91 19.89 -7.32
CA ALA A 100 7.22 19.34 -8.48
C ALA A 100 6.80 17.87 -8.24
N GLY A 101 7.70 17.02 -7.75
CA GLY A 101 7.37 15.62 -7.49
C GLY A 101 6.36 15.43 -6.36
N ILE A 102 6.44 16.22 -5.28
CA ILE A 102 5.41 16.24 -4.22
C ILE A 102 4.05 16.63 -4.79
N SER A 103 4.02 17.66 -5.65
CA SER A 103 2.78 18.12 -6.27
C SER A 103 2.14 17.03 -7.15
N VAL A 104 2.95 16.34 -7.97
CA VAL A 104 2.51 15.19 -8.78
C VAL A 104 1.97 14.06 -7.89
N GLY A 105 2.64 13.80 -6.76
CA GLY A 105 2.17 12.86 -5.75
C GLY A 105 0.77 13.18 -5.23
N PHE A 106 0.55 14.42 -4.80
CA PHE A 106 -0.75 14.84 -4.26
C PHE A 106 -1.86 14.73 -5.29
N GLU A 107 -1.60 15.18 -6.52
CA GLU A 107 -2.55 15.09 -7.62
C GLU A 107 -2.91 13.63 -7.93
N SER A 108 -1.89 12.77 -8.12
CA SER A 108 -2.10 11.37 -8.47
C SER A 108 -2.81 10.57 -7.37
N ALA A 109 -2.60 10.92 -6.10
CA ALA A 109 -3.29 10.31 -4.97
C ALA A 109 -4.81 10.57 -5.02
N VAL A 110 -5.23 11.79 -5.35
CA VAL A 110 -6.65 12.15 -5.45
C VAL A 110 -7.33 11.36 -6.56
N TYR A 111 -6.76 11.36 -7.77
CA TYR A 111 -7.35 10.63 -8.89
C TYR A 111 -7.43 9.12 -8.62
N SER A 112 -6.38 8.54 -8.04
CA SER A 112 -6.36 7.11 -7.72
C SER A 112 -7.37 6.75 -6.63
N ALA A 113 -7.51 7.59 -5.59
CA ALA A 113 -8.50 7.37 -4.54
C ALA A 113 -9.94 7.46 -5.07
N ILE A 114 -10.24 8.43 -5.94
CA ILE A 114 -11.56 8.55 -6.58
C ILE A 114 -11.83 7.34 -7.48
N LEU A 115 -10.84 6.89 -8.24
CA LEU A 115 -10.96 5.70 -9.09
C LEU A 115 -11.29 4.44 -8.26
N ILE A 116 -10.56 4.21 -7.16
CA ILE A 116 -10.82 3.09 -6.25
C ILE A 116 -12.21 3.23 -5.61
N ALA A 117 -12.57 4.42 -5.14
CA ALA A 117 -13.88 4.69 -4.54
C ALA A 117 -15.03 4.44 -5.53
N ALA A 118 -14.86 4.83 -6.80
CA ALA A 118 -15.83 4.57 -7.86
C ALA A 118 -16.01 3.07 -8.12
N ALA A 119 -14.93 2.29 -8.09
CA ALA A 119 -15.02 0.83 -8.23
C ALA A 119 -15.70 0.16 -7.02
N VAL A 120 -15.36 0.60 -5.79
CA VAL A 120 -16.04 0.14 -4.57
C VAL A 120 -17.53 0.48 -4.62
N PHE A 121 -17.88 1.71 -5.01
CA PHE A 121 -19.27 2.14 -5.14
C PHE A 121 -20.00 1.39 -6.26
N GLY A 122 -19.35 1.19 -7.42
CA GLY A 122 -19.90 0.40 -8.52
C GLY A 122 -20.20 -1.04 -8.12
N ALA A 123 -19.29 -1.67 -7.36
CA ALA A 123 -19.52 -3.01 -6.82
C ALA A 123 -20.63 -3.02 -5.76
N PHE A 124 -20.71 -1.98 -4.93
CA PHE A 124 -21.80 -1.80 -3.96
C PHE A 124 -23.18 -1.74 -4.64
N LEU A 125 -23.31 -1.03 -5.77
CA LEU A 125 -24.59 -0.93 -6.49
C LEU A 125 -25.10 -2.28 -7.01
N LEU A 126 -24.21 -3.27 -7.24
CA LEU A 126 -24.61 -4.62 -7.64
C LEU A 126 -25.34 -5.39 -6.52
N GLY A 127 -25.21 -4.95 -5.27
CA GLY A 127 -25.84 -5.60 -4.11
C GLY A 127 -27.34 -5.36 -3.98
N GLY A 128 -27.96 -4.55 -4.84
CA GLY A 128 -29.42 -4.41 -4.91
C GLY A 128 -30.09 -3.87 -3.64
N GLY A 129 -29.34 -3.11 -2.82
CA GLY A 129 -29.79 -2.58 -1.52
C GLY A 129 -29.45 -3.46 -0.32
N SER A 130 -28.96 -4.68 -0.53
CA SER A 130 -28.43 -5.53 0.54
C SER A 130 -26.96 -5.22 0.80
N ILE A 131 -26.65 -4.77 2.01
CA ILE A 131 -25.28 -4.47 2.44
C ILE A 131 -24.40 -5.73 2.39
N VAL A 132 -24.95 -6.89 2.75
CA VAL A 132 -24.22 -8.17 2.72
C VAL A 132 -23.84 -8.55 1.28
N LEU A 133 -24.78 -8.47 0.34
CA LEU A 133 -24.50 -8.73 -1.07
C LEU A 133 -23.53 -7.70 -1.66
N SER A 134 -23.63 -6.44 -1.22
CA SER A 134 -22.73 -5.38 -1.65
C SER A 134 -21.28 -5.66 -1.21
N LEU A 135 -21.09 -6.10 0.03
CA LEU A 135 -19.77 -6.47 0.56
C LEU A 135 -19.22 -7.72 -0.11
N LEU A 136 -20.07 -8.69 -0.45
CA LEU A 136 -19.69 -9.84 -1.28
C LEU A 136 -19.25 -9.39 -2.68
N ALA A 137 -20.00 -8.49 -3.33
CA ALA A 137 -19.62 -7.94 -4.63
C ALA A 137 -18.29 -7.17 -4.58
N ILE A 138 -18.04 -6.40 -3.51
CA ILE A 138 -16.75 -5.73 -3.30
C ILE A 138 -15.60 -6.75 -3.12
N ALA A 139 -15.84 -7.83 -2.37
CA ALA A 139 -14.87 -8.92 -2.23
C ALA A 139 -14.55 -9.57 -3.58
N LEU A 140 -15.58 -9.88 -4.37
CA LEU A 140 -15.44 -10.45 -5.71
C LEU A 140 -14.74 -9.49 -6.68
N ALA A 141 -15.00 -8.18 -6.60
CA ALA A 141 -14.25 -7.18 -7.36
C ALA A 141 -12.77 -7.17 -6.97
N GLY A 142 -12.45 -7.33 -5.67
CA GLY A 142 -11.08 -7.53 -5.20
C GLY A 142 -10.41 -8.76 -5.82
N THR A 143 -11.13 -9.89 -5.90
CA THR A 143 -10.63 -11.09 -6.60
C THR A 143 -10.50 -10.88 -8.11
N GLY A 144 -11.42 -10.14 -8.72
CA GLY A 144 -11.42 -9.79 -10.13
C GLY A 144 -10.17 -9.02 -10.54
N LEU A 145 -9.79 -8.03 -9.74
CA LEU A 145 -8.55 -7.27 -9.91
C LEU A 145 -7.32 -8.20 -9.91
N LEU A 146 -7.32 -9.25 -9.09
CA LEU A 146 -6.23 -10.22 -8.98
C LEU A 146 -6.31 -11.39 -9.96
N THR A 147 -7.32 -11.47 -10.82
CA THR A 147 -7.36 -12.55 -11.84
C THR A 147 -6.19 -12.46 -12.83
N THR A 148 -5.62 -11.27 -13.01
CA THR A 148 -4.41 -11.03 -13.82
C THR A 148 -3.12 -11.05 -13.00
N VAL A 149 -3.15 -11.55 -11.75
CA VAL A 149 -2.01 -11.52 -10.82
C VAL A 149 -0.73 -12.11 -11.39
N GLY A 150 -0.82 -13.14 -12.23
CA GLY A 150 0.35 -13.73 -12.89
C GLY A 150 1.13 -12.72 -13.75
N VAL A 151 0.43 -11.83 -14.47
CA VAL A 151 1.07 -10.76 -15.25
C VAL A 151 1.51 -9.62 -14.35
N ILE A 152 0.73 -9.26 -13.33
CA ILE A 152 1.09 -8.22 -12.36
C ILE A 152 2.41 -8.56 -11.65
N VAL A 153 2.56 -9.79 -11.16
CA VAL A 153 3.78 -10.25 -10.48
C VAL A 153 4.96 -10.34 -11.46
N ALA A 154 4.71 -10.76 -12.71
CA ALA A 154 5.75 -10.77 -13.74
C ALA A 154 6.26 -9.34 -14.05
N MET A 155 5.35 -8.36 -14.12
CA MET A 155 5.69 -6.94 -14.27
C MET A 155 6.48 -6.42 -13.07
N ASP A 156 6.06 -6.78 -11.86
CA ASP A 156 6.74 -6.35 -10.63
C ASP A 156 8.17 -6.90 -10.57
N THR A 157 8.33 -8.17 -10.94
CA THR A 157 9.63 -8.88 -10.94
C THR A 157 10.54 -8.42 -12.08
N PHE A 158 9.97 -7.99 -13.21
CA PHE A 158 10.74 -7.48 -14.35
C PHE A 158 11.62 -6.28 -13.95
N GLY A 159 11.10 -5.35 -13.14
CA GLY A 159 11.84 -4.15 -12.73
C GLY A 159 13.14 -4.45 -11.96
N PRO A 160 13.12 -5.20 -10.84
CA PRO A 160 14.34 -5.58 -10.13
C PRO A 160 15.32 -6.43 -10.95
N ILE A 161 14.83 -7.22 -11.91
CA ILE A 161 15.72 -7.97 -12.81
C ILE A 161 16.46 -7.02 -13.76
N SER A 162 15.76 -6.06 -14.37
CA SER A 162 16.39 -5.09 -15.27
C SER A 162 17.38 -4.18 -14.55
N ASP A 163 17.04 -3.76 -13.33
CA ASP A 163 17.88 -2.94 -12.45
C ASP A 163 19.20 -3.67 -12.10
N ASN A 164 19.11 -4.93 -11.64
CA ASN A 164 20.29 -5.75 -11.38
C ASN A 164 21.13 -6.02 -12.64
N ALA A 165 20.48 -6.24 -13.79
CA ALA A 165 21.19 -6.44 -15.06
C ALA A 165 21.98 -5.18 -15.45
N GLN A 166 21.41 -3.98 -15.26
CA GLN A 166 22.12 -2.72 -15.47
C GLN A 166 23.29 -2.57 -14.49
N GLY A 167 23.08 -2.86 -13.19
CA GLY A 167 24.14 -2.81 -12.19
C GLY A 167 25.31 -3.76 -12.48
N ILE A 168 25.03 -4.99 -12.90
CA ILE A 168 26.06 -5.96 -13.29
C ILE A 168 26.82 -5.48 -14.53
N ALA A 169 26.13 -4.94 -15.53
CA ALA A 169 26.76 -4.38 -16.71
C ALA A 169 27.74 -3.26 -16.36
N GLU A 170 27.31 -2.30 -15.53
CA GLU A 170 28.15 -1.19 -15.06
C GLU A 170 29.36 -1.69 -14.25
N MET A 171 29.16 -2.64 -13.34
CA MET A 171 30.24 -3.20 -12.51
C MET A 171 31.23 -4.05 -13.31
N SER A 172 30.78 -4.70 -14.39
CA SER A 172 31.63 -5.52 -15.25
C SER A 172 32.50 -4.69 -16.21
N GLY A 173 31.99 -3.55 -16.67
CA GLY A 173 32.61 -2.78 -17.75
C GLY A 173 32.55 -3.46 -19.13
N ASP A 174 31.87 -4.61 -19.24
CA ASP A 174 31.88 -5.45 -20.45
C ASP A 174 30.78 -5.09 -21.46
N VAL A 175 29.88 -4.16 -21.11
CA VAL A 175 28.70 -3.81 -21.92
C VAL A 175 28.73 -2.33 -22.30
N GLU A 176 29.02 -2.05 -23.56
CA GLU A 176 29.10 -0.67 -24.10
C GLU A 176 28.06 -0.40 -25.20
N GLY A 177 27.96 0.87 -25.59
CA GLY A 177 27.19 1.29 -26.76
C GLY A 177 25.68 1.01 -26.67
N GLU A 178 25.17 0.25 -27.63
CA GLU A 178 23.74 -0.05 -27.75
C GLU A 178 23.22 -0.92 -26.60
N GLY A 179 24.02 -1.87 -26.11
CA GLY A 179 23.65 -2.76 -25.01
C GLY A 179 23.35 -2.01 -23.71
N SER A 180 24.22 -1.04 -23.36
CA SER A 180 24.03 -0.19 -22.17
C SER A 180 22.77 0.67 -22.27
N LYS A 181 22.49 1.26 -23.45
CA LYS A 181 21.27 2.03 -23.71
C LYS A 181 20.00 1.20 -23.59
N ILE A 182 20.04 -0.05 -24.06
CA ILE A 182 18.92 -0.99 -23.92
C ILE A 182 18.66 -1.26 -22.43
N LEU A 183 19.71 -1.53 -21.64
CA LEU A 183 19.56 -1.78 -20.20
C LEU A 183 18.95 -0.59 -19.47
N THR A 184 19.41 0.63 -19.73
CA THR A 184 18.82 1.87 -19.18
C THR A 184 17.34 2.01 -19.56
N SER A 185 16.99 1.69 -20.81
CA SER A 185 15.60 1.74 -21.29
C SER A 185 14.72 0.69 -20.59
N LEU A 186 15.26 -0.50 -20.33
CA LEU A 186 14.54 -1.57 -19.62
C LEU A 186 14.31 -1.21 -18.15
N ASP A 187 15.29 -0.59 -17.49
CA ASP A 187 15.17 -0.12 -16.11
C ASP A 187 14.08 0.97 -15.96
N ALA A 188 14.05 1.97 -16.85
CA ALA A 188 13.00 2.99 -16.85
C ALA A 188 11.58 2.41 -17.04
N VAL A 189 11.46 1.39 -17.90
CA VAL A 189 10.23 0.60 -18.05
C VAL A 189 9.94 -0.14 -16.73
N GLY A 190 10.96 -0.73 -16.12
CA GLY A 190 10.91 -1.40 -14.82
C GLY A 190 10.33 -0.52 -13.72
N ASN A 191 10.80 0.73 -13.59
CA ASN A 191 10.34 1.69 -12.58
C ASN A 191 8.85 2.04 -12.76
N THR A 192 8.43 2.23 -14.01
CA THR A 192 7.01 2.44 -14.32
C THR A 192 6.16 1.22 -13.93
N THR A 193 6.65 0.01 -14.23
CA THR A 193 5.93 -1.22 -13.89
C THR A 193 5.86 -1.48 -12.38
N LYS A 194 6.94 -1.20 -11.63
CA LYS A 194 6.96 -1.22 -10.16
C LYS A 194 5.94 -0.25 -9.57
N ALA A 195 5.79 0.95 -10.14
CA ALA A 195 4.79 1.91 -9.68
C ALA A 195 3.36 1.40 -9.93
N ILE A 196 3.09 0.85 -11.12
CA ILE A 196 1.79 0.27 -11.47
C ILE A 196 1.41 -0.86 -10.49
N THR A 197 2.34 -1.77 -10.22
CA THR A 197 2.09 -2.92 -9.34
C THR A 197 1.85 -2.47 -7.89
N LYS A 198 2.58 -1.44 -7.41
CA LYS A 198 2.31 -0.79 -6.12
C LYS A 198 0.89 -0.20 -6.06
N GLY A 199 0.46 0.52 -7.10
CA GLY A 199 -0.89 1.08 -7.21
C GLY A 199 -1.99 0.00 -7.17
N ILE A 200 -1.80 -1.08 -7.92
CA ILE A 200 -2.70 -2.24 -7.93
C ILE A 200 -2.75 -2.88 -6.54
N ALA A 201 -1.60 -3.09 -5.89
CA ALA A 201 -1.52 -3.67 -4.56
C ALA A 201 -2.26 -2.83 -3.50
N ILE A 202 -2.16 -1.50 -3.57
CA ILE A 202 -2.92 -0.59 -2.70
C ILE A 202 -4.43 -0.75 -2.94
N ALA A 203 -4.88 -0.76 -4.20
CA ALA A 203 -6.29 -0.96 -4.50
C ALA A 203 -6.82 -2.30 -3.96
N THR A 204 -6.05 -3.39 -4.06
CA THR A 204 -6.46 -4.67 -3.45
C THR A 204 -6.63 -4.57 -1.94
N ALA A 205 -5.76 -3.81 -1.27
CA ALA A 205 -5.83 -3.61 0.16
C ALA A 205 -7.14 -2.91 0.54
N VAL A 206 -7.53 -1.89 -0.22
CA VAL A 206 -8.77 -1.15 0.00
C VAL A 206 -9.99 -2.02 -0.23
N LEU A 207 -10.10 -2.70 -1.38
CA LEU A 207 -11.25 -3.57 -1.66
C LEU A 207 -11.37 -4.71 -0.63
N ALA A 208 -10.25 -5.36 -0.29
CA ALA A 208 -10.23 -6.39 0.74
C ALA A 208 -10.64 -5.82 2.11
N ALA A 209 -10.09 -4.66 2.50
CA ALA A 209 -10.42 -4.01 3.75
C ALA A 209 -11.91 -3.62 3.85
N THR A 210 -12.48 -3.09 2.77
CA THR A 210 -13.91 -2.79 2.70
C THR A 210 -14.76 -4.05 2.85
N ALA A 211 -14.40 -5.14 2.18
CA ALA A 211 -15.08 -6.43 2.34
C ALA A 211 -14.94 -6.99 3.76
N LEU A 212 -13.79 -6.82 4.41
CA LEU A 212 -13.54 -7.25 5.78
C LEU A 212 -14.44 -6.55 6.81
N PHE A 213 -15.01 -5.38 6.51
CA PHE A 213 -16.01 -4.79 7.39
C PHE A 213 -17.27 -5.67 7.53
N GLY A 214 -17.63 -6.44 6.49
CA GLY A 214 -18.70 -7.43 6.60
C GLY A 214 -18.37 -8.48 7.65
N ALA A 215 -17.21 -9.12 7.50
CA ALA A 215 -16.70 -10.10 8.46
C ALA A 215 -16.57 -9.52 9.87
N PHE A 216 -16.15 -8.25 9.98
CA PHE A 216 -16.06 -7.54 11.26
C PHE A 216 -17.45 -7.37 11.91
N THR A 217 -18.45 -6.90 11.15
CA THR A 217 -19.82 -6.77 11.67
C THR A 217 -20.45 -8.11 12.04
N ASP A 218 -20.13 -9.17 11.29
CA ASP A 218 -20.58 -10.52 11.60
C ASP A 218 -19.90 -11.06 12.87
N ALA A 219 -18.60 -10.82 13.04
CA ALA A 219 -17.88 -11.17 14.26
C ALA A 219 -18.45 -10.48 15.50
N ILE A 220 -18.89 -9.22 15.38
CA ILE A 220 -19.61 -8.53 16.46
C ILE A 220 -20.91 -9.25 16.80
N LYS A 221 -21.76 -9.49 15.79
CA LYS A 221 -23.08 -10.10 15.99
C LYS A 221 -22.97 -11.49 16.59
N GLN A 222 -22.03 -12.31 16.11
CA GLN A 222 -21.79 -13.64 16.66
C GLN A 222 -21.31 -13.57 18.11
N ALA A 223 -20.37 -12.68 18.43
CA ALA A 223 -19.90 -12.51 19.80
C ALA A 223 -21.01 -12.05 20.78
N VAL A 224 -21.98 -11.26 20.30
CA VAL A 224 -23.18 -10.89 21.07
C VAL A 224 -24.08 -12.10 21.34
N ILE A 225 -24.29 -12.95 20.34
CA ILE A 225 -25.08 -14.18 20.45
C ILE A 225 -24.41 -15.15 21.42
N ASP A 226 -23.10 -15.35 21.29
CA ASP A 226 -22.30 -16.22 22.18
C ASP A 226 -22.32 -15.73 23.64
N ALA A 227 -22.44 -14.42 23.85
CA ALA A 227 -22.63 -13.82 25.18
C ALA A 227 -24.07 -13.99 25.73
N GLY A 228 -24.97 -14.67 25.01
CA GLY A 228 -26.35 -14.92 25.41
C GLY A 228 -27.23 -13.67 25.41
N LYS A 229 -26.86 -12.64 24.63
CA LYS A 229 -27.61 -11.37 24.52
C LYS A 229 -28.29 -11.26 23.17
N THR A 230 -29.36 -10.46 23.11
CA THR A 230 -30.06 -10.16 21.85
C THR A 230 -29.59 -8.80 21.32
N ALA A 231 -29.03 -8.79 20.11
CA ALA A 231 -28.44 -7.58 19.49
C ALA A 231 -29.41 -6.38 19.45
N GLY A 232 -30.70 -6.60 19.20
CA GLY A 232 -31.71 -5.52 19.13
C GLY A 232 -31.96 -4.78 20.45
N SER A 233 -31.48 -5.31 21.59
CA SER A 233 -31.58 -4.67 22.91
C SER A 233 -30.30 -3.91 23.31
N LEU A 234 -29.24 -4.02 22.52
CA LEU A 234 -27.94 -3.43 22.77
C LEU A 234 -27.69 -2.19 21.89
N ALA A 235 -26.68 -1.40 22.24
CA ALA A 235 -26.27 -0.24 21.47
C ALA A 235 -25.95 -0.59 20.00
N LEU A 236 -26.11 0.39 19.11
CA LEU A 236 -25.94 0.24 17.65
C LEU A 236 -24.63 -0.45 17.24
N GLU A 237 -23.54 -0.19 17.97
CA GLU A 237 -22.24 -0.84 17.71
C GLU A 237 -22.30 -2.37 17.81
N TYR A 238 -23.09 -2.93 18.73
CA TYR A 238 -23.29 -4.37 18.91
C TYR A 238 -24.26 -4.97 17.88
N GLN A 239 -24.94 -4.12 17.11
CA GLN A 239 -25.76 -4.53 15.97
C GLN A 239 -24.94 -4.51 14.66
N GLY A 240 -23.64 -4.17 14.75
CA GLY A 240 -22.76 -3.99 13.59
C GLY A 240 -22.89 -2.62 12.92
N VAL A 241 -23.53 -1.64 13.56
CA VAL A 241 -23.66 -0.28 13.04
C VAL A 241 -22.57 0.61 13.63
N LEU A 242 -21.65 1.05 12.77
CA LEU A 242 -20.51 1.90 13.12
C LEU A 242 -20.86 3.37 12.89
N ASP A 243 -21.52 4.00 13.86
CA ASP A 243 -21.93 5.41 13.76
C ASP A 243 -20.76 6.37 13.96
N VAL A 244 -20.35 7.08 12.90
CA VAL A 244 -19.27 8.08 12.93
C VAL A 244 -19.63 9.30 13.78
N ALA A 245 -20.92 9.59 13.98
CA ALA A 245 -21.35 10.71 14.83
C ALA A 245 -21.07 10.46 16.32
N ASN A 246 -20.82 9.21 16.73
CA ASN A 246 -20.40 8.90 18.09
C ASN A 246 -19.00 9.48 18.35
N PRO A 247 -18.81 10.30 19.41
CA PRO A 247 -17.51 10.91 19.70
C PRO A 247 -16.36 9.91 19.87
N ARG A 248 -16.61 8.72 20.45
CA ARG A 248 -15.59 7.66 20.58
C ARG A 248 -15.15 7.14 19.20
N ASN A 249 -16.09 7.02 18.28
CA ASN A 249 -15.84 6.54 16.92
C ASN A 249 -15.07 7.59 16.11
N LEU A 250 -15.43 8.87 16.27
CA LEU A 250 -14.67 9.96 15.65
C LEU A 250 -13.21 10.00 16.15
N VAL A 251 -12.99 9.80 17.46
CA VAL A 251 -11.63 9.69 18.02
C VAL A 251 -10.89 8.49 17.41
N GLY A 252 -11.53 7.33 17.31
CA GLY A 252 -10.97 6.16 16.64
C GLY A 252 -10.54 6.47 15.21
N LEU A 253 -11.39 7.14 14.42
CA LEU A 253 -11.10 7.54 13.04
C LEU A 253 -9.88 8.45 12.94
N ILE A 254 -9.78 9.46 13.80
CA ILE A 254 -8.62 10.37 13.86
C ILE A 254 -7.34 9.61 14.20
N ILE A 255 -7.39 8.70 15.17
CA ILE A 255 -6.24 7.85 15.53
C ILE A 255 -5.83 6.97 14.34
N GLY A 256 -6.80 6.41 13.60
CA GLY A 256 -6.57 5.61 12.40
C GLY A 256 -5.79 6.38 11.34
N ALA A 257 -6.24 7.61 11.05
CA ALA A 257 -5.54 8.51 10.15
C ALA A 257 -4.13 8.87 10.67
N ALA A 258 -4.00 9.18 11.96
CA ALA A 258 -2.73 9.54 12.56
C ALA A 258 -1.69 8.41 12.52
N VAL A 259 -2.11 7.15 12.70
CA VAL A 259 -1.22 5.98 12.63
C VAL A 259 -0.58 5.84 11.25
N VAL A 260 -1.30 6.13 10.17
CA VAL A 260 -0.74 6.11 8.80
C VAL A 260 0.39 7.13 8.64
N PHE A 261 0.17 8.36 9.10
CA PHE A 261 1.19 9.41 9.07
C PHE A 261 2.41 9.05 9.94
N LEU A 262 2.16 8.57 11.15
CA LEU A 262 3.22 8.15 12.07
C LEU A 262 4.04 7.00 11.49
N PHE A 263 3.38 5.97 10.95
CA PHE A 263 4.03 4.85 10.31
C PHE A 263 4.91 5.29 9.13
N SER A 264 4.37 6.15 8.26
CA SER A 264 5.09 6.67 7.09
C SER A 264 6.33 7.46 7.53
N GLY A 265 6.19 8.33 8.53
CA GLY A 265 7.32 9.07 9.09
C GLY A 265 8.38 8.19 9.76
N LEU A 266 7.97 7.13 10.47
CA LEU A 266 8.90 6.16 11.05
C LEU A 266 9.68 5.42 9.97
N ALA A 267 9.01 4.98 8.90
CA ALA A 267 9.62 4.28 7.78
C ALA A 267 10.63 5.17 7.03
N VAL A 268 10.26 6.41 6.71
CA VAL A 268 11.17 7.37 6.05
C VAL A 268 12.38 7.68 6.92
N ASN A 269 12.16 7.93 8.22
CA ASN A 269 13.25 8.23 9.14
C ASN A 269 14.20 7.04 9.35
N ALA A 270 13.68 5.81 9.33
CA ALA A 270 14.51 4.61 9.42
C ALA A 270 15.51 4.52 8.25
N VAL A 271 15.03 4.72 7.02
CA VAL A 271 15.88 4.73 5.82
C VAL A 271 16.88 5.88 5.88
N SER A 272 16.45 7.09 6.27
CA SER A 272 17.34 8.26 6.36
C SER A 272 18.53 8.00 7.29
N ARG A 273 18.31 7.32 8.43
CA ARG A 273 19.38 6.94 9.36
C ARG A 273 20.35 5.93 8.76
N ALA A 274 19.82 4.85 8.18
CA ALA A 274 20.64 3.80 7.56
C ALA A 274 21.45 4.37 6.37
N ALA A 275 20.82 5.18 5.52
CA ALA A 275 21.49 5.85 4.42
C ALA A 275 22.60 6.80 4.91
N GLY A 276 22.36 7.56 5.98
CA GLY A 276 23.39 8.40 6.60
C GLY A 276 24.61 7.60 7.08
N ALA A 277 24.40 6.45 7.72
CA ALA A 277 25.47 5.56 8.14
C ALA A 277 26.26 5.00 6.95
N VAL A 278 25.57 4.62 5.87
CA VAL A 278 26.21 4.16 4.61
C VAL A 278 27.06 5.27 4.00
N VAL A 279 26.58 6.51 3.93
CA VAL A 279 27.33 7.65 3.37
C VAL A 279 28.61 7.90 4.16
N VAL A 280 28.55 7.87 5.50
CA VAL A 280 29.73 8.06 6.36
C VAL A 280 30.74 6.94 6.14
N GLU A 281 30.28 5.69 6.07
CA GLU A 281 31.14 4.52 5.83
C GLU A 281 31.81 4.59 4.44
N VAL A 282 31.06 4.87 3.38
CA VAL A 282 31.60 4.97 2.01
C VAL A 282 32.64 6.10 1.93
N ARG A 283 32.36 7.26 2.54
CA ARG A 283 33.33 8.37 2.60
C ARG A 283 34.59 7.98 3.37
N LYS A 284 34.43 7.28 4.49
CA LYS A 284 35.56 6.78 5.29
C LYS A 284 36.46 5.86 4.46
N GLN A 285 35.87 4.90 3.74
CA GLN A 285 36.64 4.01 2.86
C GLN A 285 37.40 4.81 1.77
N PHE A 286 36.77 5.79 1.12
CA PHE A 286 37.47 6.61 0.12
C PHE A 286 38.63 7.46 0.69
N ILE A 287 38.51 7.93 1.94
CA ILE A 287 39.56 8.72 2.60
C ILE A 287 40.71 7.82 3.06
N GLU A 288 40.40 6.71 3.73
CA GLU A 288 41.39 5.79 4.32
C GLU A 288 42.07 4.90 3.26
N HIS A 289 41.37 4.60 2.16
CA HIS A 289 41.85 3.75 1.06
C HIS A 289 41.77 4.51 -0.29
N PRO A 290 42.70 5.45 -0.58
CA PRO A 290 42.69 6.21 -1.82
C PRO A 290 42.85 5.37 -3.10
N GLY A 291 43.29 4.10 -2.96
CA GLY A 291 43.40 3.15 -4.07
C GLY A 291 42.04 2.78 -4.67
N ILE A 292 40.94 2.95 -3.92
CA ILE A 292 39.58 2.65 -4.38
C ILE A 292 39.17 3.58 -5.52
N MET A 293 39.33 4.90 -5.35
CA MET A 293 38.99 5.89 -6.39
C MET A 293 39.90 5.79 -7.62
N LYS A 294 41.08 5.16 -7.47
CA LYS A 294 42.02 4.87 -8.58
C LYS A 294 41.72 3.54 -9.27
N GLY A 295 40.80 2.74 -8.76
CA GLY A 295 40.48 1.39 -9.25
C GLY A 295 41.58 0.35 -8.97
N THR A 296 42.57 0.66 -8.15
CA THR A 296 43.69 -0.25 -7.82
C THR A 296 43.42 -1.11 -6.59
N GLU A 297 42.39 -0.78 -5.82
CA GLU A 297 42.01 -1.46 -4.58
C GLU A 297 40.50 -1.70 -4.58
N LYS A 298 40.06 -2.84 -4.05
CA LYS A 298 38.62 -3.17 -3.96
C LYS A 298 38.03 -2.59 -2.67
N PRO A 299 36.83 -1.99 -2.72
CA PRO A 299 36.09 -1.57 -1.52
C PRO A 299 35.73 -2.75 -0.61
N ASP A 300 35.51 -2.46 0.69
CA ASP A 300 34.89 -3.41 1.61
C ASP A 300 33.35 -3.33 1.49
N TYR A 301 32.81 -4.15 0.59
CA TYR A 301 31.37 -4.28 0.40
C TYR A 301 30.66 -4.89 1.62
N GLY A 302 31.33 -5.80 2.34
CA GLY A 302 30.74 -6.53 3.47
C GLY A 302 30.34 -5.59 4.60
N ARG A 303 31.11 -4.52 4.80
CA ARG A 303 30.81 -3.50 5.80
C ARG A 303 29.50 -2.75 5.53
N VAL A 304 29.27 -2.35 4.29
CA VAL A 304 28.01 -1.67 3.89
C VAL A 304 26.82 -2.62 4.02
N VAL A 305 26.98 -3.89 3.62
CA VAL A 305 25.93 -4.93 3.78
C VAL A 305 25.57 -5.15 5.25
N ASP A 306 26.56 -5.21 6.15
CA ASP A 306 26.34 -5.36 7.60
C ASP A 306 25.54 -4.19 8.19
N ILE A 307 25.87 -2.94 7.79
CA ILE A 307 25.13 -1.75 8.22
C ILE A 307 23.66 -1.85 7.81
N CYS A 308 23.39 -2.06 6.51
CA CYS A 308 22.03 -2.17 5.99
C CYS A 308 21.23 -3.31 6.64
N THR A 309 21.87 -4.46 6.87
CA THR A 309 21.24 -5.64 7.46
C THR A 309 20.86 -5.41 8.93
N ARG A 310 21.80 -4.92 9.73
CA ARG A 310 21.56 -4.67 11.16
C ARG A 310 20.51 -3.57 11.37
N ASP A 311 20.58 -2.50 10.60
CA ASP A 311 19.71 -1.35 10.77
C ASP A 311 18.29 -1.67 10.30
N SER A 312 18.11 -2.36 9.16
CA SER A 312 16.78 -2.76 8.69
C SER A 312 16.05 -3.66 9.69
N LEU A 313 16.71 -4.69 10.25
CA LEU A 313 16.12 -5.59 11.25
C LEU A 313 15.68 -4.83 12.51
N ARG A 314 16.50 -3.88 12.96
CA ARG A 314 16.24 -3.10 14.16
C ARG A 314 15.11 -2.10 13.95
N GLU A 315 15.10 -1.42 12.82
CA GLU A 315 14.19 -0.32 12.55
C GLU A 315 12.77 -0.77 12.20
N LEU A 316 12.61 -1.97 11.60
CA LEU A 316 11.31 -2.54 11.27
C LEU A 316 10.47 -2.96 12.49
N ALA A 317 11.11 -3.17 13.64
CA ALA A 317 10.41 -3.59 14.86
C ALA A 317 9.39 -2.55 15.35
N THR A 318 9.73 -1.25 15.31
CA THR A 318 8.85 -0.19 15.82
C THR A 318 7.58 -0.02 14.96
N PRO A 319 7.67 0.12 13.62
CA PRO A 319 6.48 0.17 12.76
C PRO A 319 5.62 -1.10 12.84
N GLY A 320 6.24 -2.28 12.96
CA GLY A 320 5.52 -3.55 13.12
C GLY A 320 4.73 -3.62 14.44
N LEU A 321 5.35 -3.22 15.55
CA LEU A 321 4.67 -3.13 16.84
C LEU A 321 3.52 -2.11 16.81
N LEU A 322 3.71 -0.97 16.14
CA LEU A 322 2.64 0.03 15.95
C LEU A 322 1.44 -0.57 15.21
N ALA A 323 1.69 -1.30 14.11
CA ALA A 323 0.64 -1.92 13.29
C ALA A 323 -0.22 -2.94 14.07
N VAL A 324 0.41 -3.73 14.97
CA VAL A 324 -0.29 -4.76 15.74
C VAL A 324 -0.94 -4.18 17.00
N MET A 325 -0.24 -3.31 17.73
CA MET A 325 -0.71 -2.84 19.04
C MET A 325 -1.73 -1.72 18.93
N ALA A 326 -1.73 -0.91 17.87
CA ALA A 326 -2.68 0.19 17.72
C ALA A 326 -4.15 -0.24 17.65
N PRO A 327 -4.57 -1.23 16.84
CA PRO A 327 -5.94 -1.73 16.87
C PRO A 327 -6.31 -2.34 18.24
N ILE A 328 -5.36 -2.99 18.93
CA ILE A 328 -5.57 -3.53 20.28
C ILE A 328 -5.83 -2.39 21.27
N ALA A 329 -5.00 -1.34 21.26
CA ALA A 329 -5.14 -0.18 22.13
C ALA A 329 -6.48 0.52 21.93
N VAL A 330 -6.88 0.75 20.67
CA VAL A 330 -8.16 1.40 20.35
C VAL A 330 -9.34 0.51 20.70
N GLY A 331 -9.30 -0.77 20.32
CA GLY A 331 -10.42 -1.69 20.52
C GLY A 331 -10.73 -1.95 21.99
N PHE A 332 -9.72 -2.30 22.79
CA PHE A 332 -9.93 -2.54 24.22
C PHE A 332 -10.05 -1.25 25.05
N GLY A 333 -9.48 -0.13 24.57
CA GLY A 333 -9.55 1.17 25.26
C GLY A 333 -10.83 1.96 25.01
N LEU A 334 -11.31 2.01 23.76
CA LEU A 334 -12.44 2.85 23.34
C LEU A 334 -13.69 2.05 22.95
N GLY A 335 -13.52 0.76 22.64
CA GLY A 335 -14.59 -0.16 22.27
C GLY A 335 -14.62 -0.50 20.77
N VAL A 336 -15.55 -1.37 20.42
CA VAL A 336 -15.62 -1.97 19.08
C VAL A 336 -16.07 -0.98 18.00
N GLY A 337 -16.94 -0.02 18.31
CA GLY A 337 -17.30 1.06 17.39
C GLY A 337 -16.09 1.92 17.00
N ALA A 338 -15.26 2.27 17.99
CA ALA A 338 -14.06 3.07 17.78
C ALA A 338 -12.99 2.31 17.00
N LEU A 339 -12.86 1.00 17.21
CA LEU A 339 -12.00 0.14 16.40
C LEU A 339 -12.44 0.12 14.94
N GLY A 340 -13.74 -0.05 14.66
CA GLY A 340 -14.25 -0.02 13.29
C GLY A 340 -13.96 1.32 12.60
N ALA A 341 -14.18 2.43 13.30
CA ALA A 341 -13.88 3.77 12.78
C ALA A 341 -12.37 4.02 12.60
N TYR A 342 -11.53 3.46 13.48
CA TYR A 342 -10.07 3.47 13.34
C TYR A 342 -9.61 2.76 12.06
N LEU A 343 -10.15 1.58 11.77
CA LEU A 343 -9.85 0.87 10.53
C LEU A 343 -10.27 1.72 9.31
N ALA A 344 -11.44 2.35 9.35
CA ALA A 344 -11.91 3.21 8.27
C ALA A 344 -11.00 4.43 8.04
N GLY A 345 -10.58 5.11 9.11
CA GLY A 345 -9.63 6.22 9.05
C GLY A 345 -8.27 5.82 8.49
N ALA A 346 -7.78 4.64 8.89
CA ALA A 346 -6.52 4.08 8.39
C ALA A 346 -6.58 3.67 6.91
N ILE A 347 -7.70 3.10 6.45
CA ILE A 347 -7.90 2.73 5.03
C ILE A 347 -7.95 4.00 4.16
N GLY A 348 -8.80 4.96 4.53
CA GLY A 348 -8.98 6.19 3.74
C GLY A 348 -7.69 7.00 3.62
N THR A 349 -7.02 7.23 4.76
CA THR A 349 -5.74 7.96 4.79
C THR A 349 -4.61 7.16 4.15
N GLY A 350 -4.57 5.85 4.42
CA GLY A 350 -3.55 4.94 3.88
C GLY A 350 -3.59 4.85 2.37
N THR A 351 -4.77 4.86 1.76
CA THR A 351 -4.93 4.87 0.30
C THR A 351 -4.25 6.10 -0.32
N LEU A 352 -4.56 7.30 0.21
CA LEU A 352 -3.98 8.55 -0.28
C LEU A 352 -2.47 8.59 -0.07
N MET A 353 -2.01 8.26 1.15
CA MET A 353 -0.60 8.31 1.51
C MET A 353 0.24 7.32 0.71
N ALA A 354 -0.24 6.09 0.52
CA ALA A 354 0.50 5.06 -0.21
C ALA A 354 0.71 5.44 -1.68
N VAL A 355 -0.33 5.97 -2.33
CA VAL A 355 -0.25 6.44 -3.72
C VAL A 355 0.65 7.67 -3.82
N PHE A 356 0.47 8.65 -2.92
CA PHE A 356 1.30 9.85 -2.85
C PHE A 356 2.79 9.50 -2.81
N LEU A 357 3.21 8.66 -1.87
CA LEU A 357 4.62 8.28 -1.70
C LEU A 357 5.13 7.48 -2.91
N SER A 358 4.37 6.51 -3.38
CA SER A 358 4.79 5.63 -4.48
C SER A 358 4.96 6.39 -5.80
N ASN A 359 4.01 7.26 -6.14
CA ASN A 359 4.04 7.99 -7.41
C ASN A 359 5.02 9.17 -7.37
N SER A 360 5.18 9.88 -6.24
CA SER A 360 6.19 10.94 -6.12
C SER A 360 7.59 10.37 -6.39
N GLY A 361 7.93 9.26 -5.72
CA GLY A 361 9.22 8.61 -5.93
C GLY A 361 9.40 8.03 -7.33
N GLY A 362 8.36 7.43 -7.92
CA GLY A 362 8.42 6.98 -9.31
C GLY A 362 8.63 8.13 -10.31
N ALA A 363 8.00 9.29 -10.07
CA ALA A 363 8.16 10.47 -10.91
C ALA A 363 9.57 11.08 -10.80
N TRP A 364 10.14 11.16 -9.60
CA TRP A 364 11.53 11.64 -9.42
C TRP A 364 12.55 10.73 -10.09
N ASP A 365 12.41 9.41 -9.95
CA ASP A 365 13.33 8.44 -10.56
C ASP A 365 13.32 8.54 -12.08
N ASN A 366 12.13 8.55 -12.68
CA ASN A 366 12.01 8.64 -14.12
C ASN A 366 12.36 10.04 -14.66
N ALA A 367 12.19 11.11 -13.87
CA ALA A 367 12.73 12.42 -14.22
C ALA A 367 14.27 12.42 -14.25
N LYS A 368 14.93 11.76 -13.29
CA LYS A 368 16.39 11.54 -13.31
C LYS A 368 16.81 10.77 -14.55
N LYS A 369 16.13 9.66 -14.88
CA LYS A 369 16.42 8.87 -16.10
C LYS A 369 16.26 9.70 -17.37
N MET A 370 15.26 10.58 -17.47
CA MET A 370 15.11 11.49 -18.61
C MET A 370 16.31 12.43 -18.78
N VAL A 371 16.84 12.96 -17.68
CA VAL A 371 18.05 13.79 -17.71
C VAL A 371 19.28 12.95 -18.05
N GLU A 372 19.40 11.73 -17.54
CA GLU A 372 20.48 10.79 -17.91
C GLU A 372 20.50 10.46 -19.41
N ASP A 373 19.33 10.42 -20.07
CA ASP A 373 19.15 10.19 -21.51
C ASP A 373 19.47 11.42 -22.37
N GLY A 374 19.90 12.53 -21.77
CA GLY A 374 20.38 13.72 -22.47
C GLY A 374 19.42 14.91 -22.49
N HIS A 375 18.25 14.81 -21.86
CA HIS A 375 17.37 15.96 -21.67
C HIS A 375 17.96 16.90 -20.61
N HIS A 376 17.66 18.20 -20.71
CA HIS A 376 18.04 19.22 -19.70
C HIS A 376 19.52 19.22 -19.30
N GLY A 377 20.44 18.85 -20.21
CA GLY A 377 21.89 18.95 -20.00
C GLY A 377 22.62 17.62 -19.82
N GLY A 378 21.91 16.48 -19.66
CA GLY A 378 22.56 15.18 -19.63
C GLY A 378 23.25 14.84 -18.30
N LYS A 379 23.90 13.66 -18.26
CA LYS A 379 24.71 13.22 -17.10
C LYS A 379 25.78 14.25 -16.74
N ASN A 380 26.03 14.40 -15.44
CA ASN A 380 27.00 15.33 -14.84
C ASN A 380 26.67 16.82 -14.96
N SER A 381 25.48 17.18 -15.44
CA SER A 381 24.96 18.55 -15.39
C SER A 381 24.43 18.92 -14.01
N ASP A 382 24.23 20.22 -13.76
CA ASP A 382 23.58 20.72 -12.54
C ASP A 382 22.14 20.20 -12.41
N ALA A 383 21.43 20.10 -13.54
CA ALA A 383 20.10 19.49 -13.62
C ALA A 383 20.14 18.01 -13.19
N HIS A 384 21.14 17.24 -13.65
CA HIS A 384 21.32 15.86 -13.24
C HIS A 384 21.54 15.75 -11.73
N ALA A 385 22.42 16.57 -11.16
CA ALA A 385 22.64 16.63 -9.72
C ALA A 385 21.34 16.95 -8.96
N ALA A 386 20.53 17.90 -9.45
CA ALA A 386 19.23 18.23 -8.86
C ALA A 386 18.24 17.05 -8.89
N THR A 387 18.17 16.31 -10.00
CA THR A 387 17.30 15.13 -10.11
C THR A 387 17.75 13.95 -9.26
N ILE A 388 19.06 13.77 -9.04
CA ILE A 388 19.59 12.77 -8.08
C ILE A 388 19.09 13.09 -6.67
N ILE A 389 19.08 14.35 -6.26
CA ILE A 389 18.53 14.75 -4.95
C ILE A 389 17.02 14.43 -4.87
N GLY A 390 16.27 14.70 -5.94
CA GLY A 390 14.85 14.33 -6.00
C GLY A 390 14.63 12.81 -5.85
N ASP A 391 15.38 12.01 -6.59
CA ASP A 391 15.27 10.54 -6.57
C ASP A 391 15.66 9.95 -5.20
N THR A 392 16.75 10.43 -4.60
CA THR A 392 17.18 10.00 -3.26
C THR A 392 16.20 10.39 -2.14
N VAL A 393 15.43 11.48 -2.31
CA VAL A 393 14.26 11.78 -1.46
C VAL A 393 13.12 10.80 -1.74
N GLY A 394 12.95 10.39 -3.00
CA GLY A 394 11.93 9.46 -3.48
C GLY A 394 12.13 8.00 -3.09
N ASP A 395 13.36 7.53 -2.90
CA ASP A 395 13.67 6.14 -2.53
C ASP A 395 12.96 5.67 -1.26
N PRO A 396 13.06 6.35 -0.11
CA PRO A 396 12.31 5.95 1.08
C PRO A 396 10.78 6.04 0.88
N PHE A 397 10.32 6.92 -0.01
CA PHE A 397 8.90 7.07 -0.30
C PHE A 397 8.39 5.87 -1.11
N LYS A 398 9.00 5.58 -2.26
CA LYS A 398 8.52 4.59 -3.21
C LYS A 398 8.87 3.15 -2.82
N ASP A 399 9.96 2.90 -2.11
CA ASP A 399 10.45 1.54 -1.87
C ASP A 399 10.36 1.08 -0.41
N THR A 400 10.07 1.99 0.52
CA THR A 400 9.86 1.63 1.93
C THR A 400 8.48 2.04 2.43
N ALA A 401 8.22 3.34 2.59
CA ALA A 401 7.03 3.82 3.27
C ALA A 401 5.74 3.58 2.47
N GLY A 402 5.71 3.95 1.19
CA GLY A 402 4.54 3.80 0.31
C GLY A 402 4.04 2.35 0.21
N PRO A 403 4.88 1.40 -0.24
CA PRO A 403 4.49 0.00 -0.33
C PRO A 403 4.13 -0.64 1.01
N ALA A 404 4.78 -0.24 2.11
CA ALA A 404 4.53 -0.80 3.43
C ALA A 404 3.19 -0.39 4.06
N ILE A 405 2.51 0.62 3.53
CA ILE A 405 1.16 0.99 3.96
C ILE A 405 0.12 -0.08 3.57
N ASN A 406 0.30 -0.79 2.45
CA ASN A 406 -0.57 -1.91 2.05
C ASN A 406 -0.60 -3.04 3.11
N PRO A 407 0.55 -3.64 3.50
CA PRO A 407 0.56 -4.63 4.57
C PRO A 407 0.15 -4.05 5.92
N LEU A 408 0.45 -2.76 6.21
CA LEU A 408 -0.05 -2.09 7.42
C LEU A 408 -1.59 -2.16 7.50
N ILE A 409 -2.30 -1.75 6.44
CA ILE A 409 -3.77 -1.81 6.38
C ILE A 409 -4.27 -3.25 6.59
N LYS A 410 -3.66 -4.22 5.90
CA LYS A 410 -4.06 -5.64 5.99
C LYS A 410 -3.86 -6.21 7.40
N VAL A 411 -2.71 -5.93 8.02
CA VAL A 411 -2.41 -6.39 9.38
C VAL A 411 -3.35 -5.75 10.40
N MET A 412 -3.59 -4.44 10.33
CA MET A 412 -4.48 -3.76 11.26
C MET A 412 -5.91 -4.29 11.16
N ASN A 413 -6.41 -4.52 9.94
CA ASN A 413 -7.74 -5.11 9.73
C ASN A 413 -7.83 -6.54 10.26
N LEU A 414 -6.81 -7.37 9.99
CA LEU A 414 -6.78 -8.75 10.45
C LEU A 414 -6.73 -8.81 11.99
N VAL A 415 -5.85 -8.03 12.62
CA VAL A 415 -5.77 -7.95 14.09
C VAL A 415 -7.09 -7.46 14.65
N GLY A 416 -7.66 -6.39 14.09
CA GLY A 416 -8.95 -5.84 14.51
C GLY A 416 -10.07 -6.88 14.47
N LEU A 417 -10.16 -7.65 13.37
CA LEU A 417 -11.12 -8.74 13.23
C LEU A 417 -10.91 -9.84 14.29
N LEU A 418 -9.66 -10.27 14.51
CA LEU A 418 -9.34 -11.34 15.47
C LEU A 418 -9.68 -10.97 16.93
N ILE A 419 -9.46 -9.71 17.32
CA ILE A 419 -9.71 -9.27 18.70
C ILE A 419 -11.16 -8.86 18.97
N THR A 420 -11.96 -8.69 17.92
CA THR A 420 -13.35 -8.22 18.02
C THR A 420 -14.20 -9.06 18.96
N PRO A 421 -14.22 -10.41 18.88
CA PRO A 421 -15.02 -11.23 19.79
C PRO A 421 -14.63 -11.04 21.26
N ALA A 422 -13.33 -10.89 21.53
CA ALA A 422 -12.82 -10.66 22.88
C ALA A 422 -13.25 -9.29 23.45
N ILE A 423 -13.20 -8.23 22.63
CA ILE A 423 -13.65 -6.89 23.03
C ILE A 423 -15.14 -6.92 23.39
N VAL A 424 -15.96 -7.53 22.53
CA VAL A 424 -17.41 -7.62 22.74
C VAL A 424 -17.74 -8.44 24.00
N SER A 425 -17.10 -9.60 24.16
CA SER A 425 -17.31 -10.46 25.33
C SER A 425 -16.95 -9.76 26.65
N LEU A 426 -15.80 -9.08 26.73
CA LEU A 426 -15.41 -8.34 27.93
C LEU A 426 -16.32 -7.15 28.24
N ALA A 427 -16.78 -6.44 27.20
CA ALA A 427 -17.70 -5.31 27.35
C ALA A 427 -19.06 -5.77 27.87
N LEU A 428 -19.62 -6.85 27.31
CA LEU A 428 -20.92 -7.40 27.73
C LEU A 428 -20.85 -8.16 29.06
N GLY A 429 -19.69 -8.71 29.41
CA GLY A 429 -19.43 -9.38 30.68
C GLY A 429 -19.12 -8.44 31.86
N GLY A 430 -19.16 -7.11 31.66
CA GLY A 430 -18.87 -6.12 32.69
C GLY A 430 -17.41 -6.05 33.13
N SER A 431 -16.49 -6.65 32.37
CA SER A 431 -15.05 -6.71 32.68
C SER A 431 -14.29 -5.48 32.17
N THR A 432 -14.84 -4.29 32.41
CA THR A 432 -14.30 -3.01 31.93
C THR A 432 -12.87 -2.77 32.41
N THR A 433 -12.54 -3.14 33.65
CA THR A 433 -11.18 -3.02 34.20
C THR A 433 -10.17 -3.81 33.38
N THR A 434 -10.49 -5.06 33.03
CA THR A 434 -9.60 -5.92 32.24
C THR A 434 -9.39 -5.35 30.83
N SER A 435 -10.47 -4.88 30.19
CA SER A 435 -10.38 -4.24 28.87
C SER A 435 -9.47 -3.00 28.91
N THR A 436 -9.69 -2.12 29.89
CA THR A 436 -8.88 -0.90 30.05
C THR A 436 -7.41 -1.23 30.32
N LEU A 437 -7.11 -2.25 31.13
CA LEU A 437 -5.73 -2.70 31.38
C LEU A 437 -5.04 -3.20 30.11
N ILE A 438 -5.73 -3.95 29.26
CA ILE A 438 -5.21 -4.40 27.96
C ILE A 438 -4.94 -3.19 27.06
N GLY A 439 -5.89 -2.25 26.96
CA GLY A 439 -5.74 -1.03 26.16
C GLY A 439 -4.57 -0.15 26.61
N ILE A 440 -4.40 0.02 27.93
CA ILE A 440 -3.26 0.74 28.52
C ILE A 440 -1.95 -0.01 28.23
N GLY A 441 -1.92 -1.33 28.41
CA GLY A 441 -0.75 -2.16 28.13
C GLY A 441 -0.28 -2.02 26.69
N ALA A 442 -1.19 -2.13 25.73
CA ALA A 442 -0.88 -1.94 24.30
C ALA A 442 -0.37 -0.51 24.01
N THR A 443 -0.97 0.50 24.63
CA THR A 443 -0.52 1.91 24.50
C THR A 443 0.89 2.10 25.06
N LEU A 444 1.20 1.51 26.22
CA LEU A 444 2.53 1.55 26.82
C LEU A 444 3.58 0.87 25.94
N VAL A 445 3.24 -0.25 25.28
CA VAL A 445 4.13 -0.91 24.32
C VAL A 445 4.44 0.01 23.13
N ILE A 446 3.43 0.70 22.58
CA ILE A 446 3.62 1.67 21.49
C ILE A 446 4.52 2.81 21.97
N ILE A 447 4.22 3.42 23.13
CA ILE A 447 5.02 4.52 23.68
C ILE A 447 6.47 4.07 23.92
N ALA A 448 6.68 2.89 24.50
CA ALA A 448 8.02 2.34 24.72
C ALA A 448 8.78 2.13 23.39
N ALA A 449 8.10 1.61 22.37
CA ALA A 449 8.68 1.42 21.04
C ALA A 449 9.05 2.76 20.36
N LEU A 450 8.20 3.79 20.51
CA LEU A 450 8.45 5.13 19.97
C LEU A 450 9.58 5.85 20.72
N ILE A 451 9.62 5.77 22.06
CA ILE A 451 10.70 6.34 22.87
C ILE A 451 12.04 5.68 22.52
N ARG A 452 12.04 4.34 22.38
CA ARG A 452 13.22 3.59 21.95
C ARG A 452 13.70 4.08 20.58
N ASN A 453 12.80 4.23 19.61
CA ASN A 453 13.16 4.72 18.27
C ASN A 453 13.74 6.15 18.33
N ARG A 454 13.09 7.07 19.07
CA ARG A 454 13.55 8.46 19.21
C ARG A 454 14.92 8.60 19.88
N ARG A 455 15.17 7.89 20.98
CA ARG A 455 16.48 7.92 21.67
C ARG A 455 17.61 7.45 20.76
N GLN A 456 17.30 6.53 19.86
CA GLN A 456 18.25 5.99 18.91
C GLN A 456 18.53 6.95 17.75
N ALA A 457 17.55 7.77 17.35
CA ALA A 457 17.78 8.82 16.35
C ALA A 457 18.80 9.87 16.79
N THR A 458 18.89 10.17 18.10
CA THR A 458 19.85 11.13 18.64
C THR A 458 21.28 10.57 18.74
N ALA A 459 21.45 9.25 18.73
CA ALA A 459 22.75 8.60 18.93
C ALA A 459 23.64 8.59 17.67
N ILE A 460 23.14 9.00 16.50
CA ILE A 460 23.94 9.07 15.25
C ILE A 460 24.88 10.29 15.25
N LEU A 461 24.65 11.25 16.14
CA LEU A 461 25.45 12.47 16.27
C LEU A 461 26.59 12.36 17.29
N ASN A 462 26.74 11.21 17.94
CA ASN A 462 27.83 10.90 18.89
C ASN A 462 28.56 9.64 18.41
#